data_AF-A0A534XPE4-F1
#
_entry.id   AF-A0A534XPE4-F1
#
_cell.length_a   1.000
_cell.length_b   1.000
_cell.length_c   1.000
_cell.angle_alpha   90.00
_cell.angle_beta   90.00
_cell.angle_gamma   90.00
#
_symmetry.space_group_name_H-M   'P 1'
#
loop_
_entity.id
_entity.type
_entity.pdbx_description
1 polymer ?
#
loop_
_entity_poly.entity_id
_entity_poly.type
_entity_poly.pdbx_seq_one_letter_code
_entity_poly.pdbx_strand_id
1 'polypeptide(L)' 'MAAKKAASKKSAKKTARKPNAAFMKAMQPSAALAKIVGDKPLPRTEVVKKLWQYVKRNNLQDKKEKRNI' A
#
# COMPACT_ATOMS: atom_id res chain seq x y z
N MET A 1 -47.11 9.86 4.54
CA MET A 1 -45.96 9.51 3.67
C MET A 1 -45.04 10.71 3.57
N ALA A 2 -43.84 10.67 4.15
CA ALA A 2 -42.87 11.76 4.06
C ALA A 2 -41.63 11.26 3.29
N ALA A 3 -41.37 11.90 2.15
CA ALA A 3 -40.40 11.46 1.16
C ALA A 3 -38.95 11.58 1.65
N LYS A 4 -38.19 10.50 1.42
CA LYS A 4 -36.78 10.33 1.77
C LYS A 4 -35.89 11.16 0.84
N LYS A 5 -35.32 12.25 1.37
CA LYS A 5 -34.35 13.11 0.68
C LYS A 5 -33.06 12.31 0.39
N ALA A 6 -32.78 12.09 -0.89
CA ALA A 6 -31.56 11.45 -1.36
C ALA A 6 -30.32 12.27 -0.96
N ALA A 7 -29.46 11.69 -0.12
CA ALA A 7 -28.17 12.27 0.21
C ALA A 7 -27.23 12.12 -1.00
N SER A 8 -27.08 13.20 -1.76
CA SER A 8 -26.04 13.33 -2.78
C SER A 8 -24.67 13.23 -2.10
N LYS A 9 -23.94 12.14 -2.36
CA LYS A 9 -22.53 11.99 -2.01
C LYS A 9 -21.75 13.11 -2.69
N LYS A 10 -21.48 14.20 -1.95
CA LYS A 10 -20.49 15.21 -2.31
C LYS A 10 -19.16 14.47 -2.50
N SER A 11 -18.75 14.33 -3.76
CA SER A 11 -17.41 13.89 -4.13
C SER A 11 -16.45 14.95 -3.59
N ALA A 12 -15.90 14.70 -2.40
CA ALA A 12 -14.83 15.50 -1.85
C ALA A 12 -13.70 15.52 -2.87
N LYS A 13 -13.47 16.69 -3.46
CA LYS A 13 -12.38 16.99 -4.39
C LYS A 13 -11.11 16.52 -3.70
N LYS A 14 -10.52 15.40 -4.15
CA LYS A 14 -9.25 14.90 -3.61
C LYS A 14 -8.24 16.01 -3.84
N THR A 15 -7.88 16.72 -2.77
CA THR A 15 -6.70 17.56 -2.74
C THR A 15 -5.56 16.70 -3.25
N ALA A 16 -4.99 17.08 -4.40
CA ALA A 16 -3.82 16.40 -4.95
C ALA A 16 -2.76 16.44 -3.85
N ARG A 17 -2.52 15.28 -3.22
CA ARG A 17 -1.50 15.21 -2.18
C ARG A 17 -0.18 15.56 -2.85
N LYS A 18 0.49 16.59 -2.34
CA LYS A 18 1.86 16.93 -2.75
C LYS A 18 2.68 15.64 -2.72
N PRO A 19 3.31 15.21 -3.83
CA PRO A 19 4.08 13.98 -3.85
C PRO A 19 5.20 14.11 -2.82
N ASN A 20 5.12 13.30 -1.77
CA ASN A 20 6.10 13.36 -0.69
C ASN A 20 7.38 12.66 -1.17
N ALA A 21 8.39 13.46 -1.50
CA ALA A 21 9.68 13.03 -2.03
C ALA A 21 10.41 12.04 -1.10
N ALA A 22 10.11 12.03 0.20
CA ALA A 22 10.69 11.08 1.14
C ALA A 22 10.36 9.61 0.81
N PHE A 23 9.22 9.34 0.14
CA PHE A 23 8.86 7.98 -0.29
C PHE A 23 9.59 7.52 -1.56
N MET A 24 10.17 8.46 -2.31
CA MET A 24 10.97 8.19 -3.51
C MET A 24 12.46 8.06 -3.19
N LYS A 25 12.88 8.35 -1.95
CA LYS A 25 14.26 8.13 -1.52
C LYS A 25 14.57 6.64 -1.60
N ALA A 26 15.52 6.28 -2.47
CA ALA A 26 16.03 4.93 -2.57
C ALA A 26 16.70 4.59 -1.24
N MET A 27 16.22 3.52 -0.60
CA MET A 27 16.77 3.04 0.67
C MET A 27 17.28 1.63 0.45
N GLN A 28 18.45 1.32 1.01
CA GLN A 28 18.97 -0.03 0.92
C GLN A 28 18.11 -0.95 1.80
N PRO A 29 17.52 -2.02 1.23
CA PRO A 29 16.87 -3.03 2.04
C PRO A 29 17.93 -3.78 2.87
N SER A 30 17.58 -4.17 4.10
CA SER A 30 18.45 -5.03 4.92
C SER A 30 18.58 -6.42 4.30
N ALA A 31 19.65 -7.16 4.62
CA ALA A 31 19.92 -8.48 4.03
C ALA A 31 18.74 -9.46 4.10
N ALA A 32 17.96 -9.44 5.19
CA ALA A 32 16.76 -10.26 5.32
C ALA A 32 15.65 -9.82 4.34
N LEU A 33 15.47 -8.51 4.16
CA LEU A 33 14.48 -7.95 3.24
C LEU A 33 14.90 -8.13 1.78
N ALA A 34 16.21 -8.03 1.49
CA ALA A 34 16.79 -8.21 0.17
C ALA A 34 16.52 -9.59 -0.43
N LYS A 35 16.37 -10.64 0.40
CA LYS A 35 15.94 -11.97 -0.06
C LYS A 35 14.54 -11.97 -0.71
N ILE A 36 13.70 -11.01 -0.34
CA ILE A 36 12.31 -10.89 -0.81
C ILE A 36 12.18 -9.83 -1.91
N VAL A 37 12.83 -8.66 -1.75
CA VAL A 37 12.66 -7.52 -2.67
C VAL A 37 13.84 -7.29 -3.63
N GLY A 38 14.96 -7.99 -3.41
CA GLY A 38 16.24 -7.81 -4.08
C GLY A 38 17.19 -6.88 -3.32
N ASP A 39 18.50 -7.02 -3.56
CA ASP A 39 19.57 -6.26 -2.88
C ASP A 39 19.76 -4.83 -3.43
N LYS A 40 19.09 -4.52 -4.55
CA LYS A 40 19.19 -3.19 -5.18
C LYS A 40 18.55 -2.12 -4.28
N PRO A 41 19.12 -0.90 -4.24
CA PRO A 41 18.49 0.22 -3.56
C PRO A 41 17.16 0.54 -4.26
N LEU A 42 16.06 0.45 -3.51
CA LEU A 42 14.71 0.60 -4.02
C LEU A 42 13.98 1.69 -3.23
N PRO A 43 13.10 2.47 -3.86
CA PRO A 43 12.24 3.39 -3.13
C PRO A 43 11.28 2.60 -2.25
N ARG A 44 10.85 3.20 -1.14
CA ARG A 44 9.96 2.57 -0.15
C ARG A 44 8.68 1.99 -0.78
N THR A 45 8.18 2.63 -1.84
CA THR A 45 6.99 2.17 -2.59
C THR A 45 7.19 0.85 -3.31
N GLU A 46 8.34 0.64 -3.93
CA GLU A 46 8.70 -0.61 -4.64
C GLU A 46 8.86 -1.76 -3.66
N VAL A 47 9.52 -1.50 -2.53
CA VAL A 47 9.73 -2.48 -1.45
C VAL A 47 8.40 -3.02 -0.93
N VAL A 48 7.45 -2.13 -0.62
CA VAL A 48 6.13 -2.52 -0.11
C VAL A 48 5.34 -3.32 -1.14
N LYS A 49 5.41 -2.96 -2.44
CA LYS A 49 4.74 -3.71 -3.51
C LYS A 49 5.28 -5.13 -3.62
N LYS A 50 6.59 -5.29 -3.68
CA LYS A 50 7.25 -6.61 -3.79
C LYS A 50 6.98 -7.47 -2.55
N LEU A 51 6.99 -6.87 -1.35
CA LEU A 51 6.64 -7.55 -0.11
C LEU A 51 5.19 -8.07 -0.15
N TRP A 52 4.24 -7.26 -0.58
CA TRP A 52 2.85 -7.68 -0.72
C TRP A 52 2.66 -8.78 -1.77
N GLN A 53 3.40 -8.73 -2.87
CA GLN A 53 3.39 -9.80 -3.87
C GLN A 53 3.91 -11.13 -3.30
N TYR A 54 5.00 -11.08 -2.52
CA TYR A 54 5.54 -12.24 -1.83
C TYR A 54 4.54 -12.83 -0.83
N VAL A 55 3.95 -12.00 0.02
CA VAL A 55 2.93 -12.41 1.00
C VAL A 55 1.74 -13.08 0.32
N LYS A 56 1.22 -12.49 -0.77
CA LYS A 56 0.08 -13.03 -1.52
C LYS A 56 0.42 -14.35 -2.22
N ARG A 57 1.58 -14.42 -2.87
CA ARG A 57 2.06 -15.64 -3.56
C ARG A 57 2.21 -16.81 -2.59
N ASN A 58 2.68 -16.54 -1.38
CA ASN A 58 2.89 -17.55 -0.35
C ASN A 58 1.67 -17.79 0.54
N ASN A 59 0.54 -17.13 0.27
CA ASN A 59 -0.68 -17.24 1.07
C ASN A 59 -0.47 -16.98 2.58
N LEU A 60 0.48 -16.09 2.92
CA LEU A 60 0.82 -15.72 4.30
C LEU A 60 -0.18 -14.74 4.94
N GLN A 61 -1.24 -14.39 4.21
CA GLN A 61 -2.27 -13.49 4.69
C GLN A 61 -3.29 -14.24 5.53
N ASP A 62 -3.73 -13.62 6.62
CA ASP A 62 -4.76 -14.22 7.47
C ASP A 62 -6.08 -14.37 6.68
N LYS A 63 -6.65 -15.58 6.71
CA LYS A 63 -7.86 -15.91 5.94
C LYS A 63 -9.09 -15.16 6.45
N LYS A 64 -9.13 -14.83 7.74
CA LYS A 64 -10.22 -14.06 8.35
C LYS A 64 -10.00 -12.57 8.24
N GLU A 65 -8.77 -12.10 8.43
CA GLU A 65 -8.46 -10.67 8.38
C GLU A 65 -7.31 -10.34 7.42
N LYS A 66 -7.66 -9.93 6.20
CA LYS A 66 -6.72 -9.61 5.11
C LYS A 66 -5.81 -8.39 5.37
N ARG A 67 -5.79 -7.83 6.57
CA ARG A 67 -4.85 -6.77 6.97
C ARG A 67 -3.72 -7.32 7.84
N ASN A 68 -3.90 -8.50 8.42
CA ASN A 68 -2.88 -9.25 9.14
C ASN A 68 -2.16 -10.22 8.20
N ILE A 69 -0.84 -10.28 8.37
CA ILE A 69 0.15 -11.08 7.64
C ILE A 69 1.20 -11.58 8.62
#